data_AF-A0AA39CV83-F1
#
_entry.id   AF-A0AA39CV83-F1
#
_cell.length_a   1.000
_cell.length_b   1.000
_cell.length_c   1.000
_cell.angle_alpha   90.00
_cell.angle_beta   90.00
_cell.angle_gamma   90.00
#
_symmetry.space_group_name_H-M   'P 1'
#
loop_
_entity.id
_entity.type
_entity.pdbx_description
1 polymer ?
#
loop_
_entity_poly.entity_id
_entity_poly.type
_entity_poly.pdbx_seq_one_letter_code
_entity_poly.pdbx_strand_id
1 'polypeptide(L)'
;MEVTLSPPFFLMGGSAAWSLAVIVVMGVGLGWAFFRRRVELADNVLDVRSTLYRRRTPVADLLLDQAEVVDLGRDRRYGIRFKTNGYSMPGFYSGHFRLQGGGKGFALVTDRARTLVIPVRGGSTLLLSLERPQALLEALRKVAATAPRQ
;
A
#
# COMPACT_ATOMS: atom_id res chain seq x y z
N MET A 1 42.44 49.62 10.80
CA MET A 1 41.32 49.61 9.84
C MET A 1 40.78 48.19 9.85
N GLU A 2 39.85 47.92 10.76
CA GLU A 2 39.36 46.57 11.05
C GLU A 2 38.14 46.31 10.18
N VAL A 3 38.30 45.43 9.19
CA VAL A 3 37.23 45.05 8.26
C VAL A 3 36.52 43.85 8.86
N THR A 4 35.47 44.11 9.62
CA THR A 4 34.59 43.06 10.15
C THR A 4 33.73 42.52 9.01
N LEU A 5 34.11 41.35 8.49
CA LEU A 5 33.32 40.60 7.52
C LEU A 5 32.15 39.91 8.24
N SER A 6 30.98 40.56 8.24
CA SER A 6 29.72 39.96 8.66
C SER A 6 29.29 38.88 7.64
N PRO A 7 29.10 37.61 8.02
CA PRO A 7 28.59 36.61 7.08
C PRO A 7 27.12 36.89 6.74
N PRO A 8 26.75 37.09 5.45
CA PRO A 8 25.40 37.52 5.05
C PRO A 8 24.31 36.44 5.18
N PHE A 9 24.64 35.23 5.66
CA PHE A 9 23.72 34.08 5.60
C PHE A 9 22.91 33.83 6.88
N PHE A 10 23.09 34.62 7.94
CA PHE A 10 22.45 34.38 9.24
C PHE A 10 21.67 35.58 9.82
N LEU A 11 21.03 36.40 8.97
CA LEU A 11 19.86 37.17 9.42
C LEU A 11 18.62 36.27 9.33
N MET A 12 18.60 35.32 10.26
CA MET A 12 17.55 34.35 10.51
C MET A 12 16.41 35.04 11.27
N GLY A 13 15.63 35.86 10.56
CA GLY A 13 14.45 36.56 11.10
C GLY A 13 13.23 36.25 10.24
N GLY A 14 12.43 35.25 10.63
CA GLY A 14 11.17 34.90 9.98
C GLY A 14 11.26 33.83 8.88
N SER A 15 12.17 33.94 7.91
CA SER A 15 12.20 33.04 6.74
C SER A 15 12.52 31.58 7.09
N ALA A 16 13.52 31.34 7.94
CA ALA A 16 13.90 29.98 8.34
C ALA A 16 12.82 29.28 9.19
N ALA A 17 12.16 30.03 10.08
CA ALA A 17 11.04 29.51 10.87
C ALA A 17 9.84 29.15 9.96
N TRP A 18 9.56 29.97 8.95
CA TRP A 18 8.56 29.68 7.93
C TRP A 18 8.92 28.46 7.09
N SER A 19 10.17 28.33 6.64
CA SER A 19 10.63 27.14 5.92
C SER A 19 10.52 25.87 6.76
N LEU A 20 10.91 25.92 8.04
CA LEU A 20 10.75 24.80 8.97
C LEU A 20 9.29 24.46 9.21
N ALA A 21 8.42 25.46 9.40
CA ALA A 21 6.98 25.24 9.55
C ALA A 21 6.37 24.59 8.30
N VAL A 22 6.73 25.05 7.10
CA VAL A 22 6.29 24.45 5.84
C VAL A 22 6.80 23.01 5.71
N ILE A 23 8.06 22.73 6.05
CA ILE A 23 8.62 21.37 6.02
C ILE A 23 7.89 20.46 7.02
N VAL A 24 7.58 20.94 8.22
CA VAL A 24 6.83 20.16 9.22
C VAL A 24 5.39 19.92 8.75
N VAL A 25 4.69 20.93 8.27
CA VAL A 25 3.31 20.79 7.75
C VAL A 25 3.28 19.86 6.54
N MET A 26 4.25 19.99 5.63
CA MET A 26 4.37 19.13 4.46
C MET A 26 4.76 17.71 4.88
N GLY A 27 5.67 17.53 5.85
CA GLY A 27 6.05 16.22 6.39
C GLY A 27 4.89 15.53 7.12
N VAL A 28 4.11 16.26 7.91
CA VAL A 28 2.91 15.75 8.57
C VAL A 28 1.81 15.44 7.55
N GLY A 29 1.57 16.33 6.59
CA GLY A 29 0.57 16.13 5.54
C GLY A 29 0.90 14.95 4.62
N LEU A 30 2.16 14.88 4.15
CA LEU A 30 2.66 13.76 3.35
C LEU A 30 2.69 12.48 4.18
N GLY A 31 3.14 12.52 5.43
CA GLY A 31 3.15 11.38 6.34
C GLY A 31 1.73 10.84 6.55
N TRP A 32 0.79 11.71 6.91
CA TRP A 32 -0.61 11.33 7.09
C TRP A 32 -1.25 10.79 5.81
N ALA A 33 -0.99 11.38 4.65
CA ALA A 33 -1.40 10.85 3.37
C ALA A 33 -0.79 9.46 3.10
N PHE A 34 0.47 9.26 3.47
CA PHE A 34 1.16 7.96 3.39
C PHE A 34 0.51 6.90 4.29
N PHE A 35 0.04 7.32 5.47
CA PHE A 35 -0.66 6.45 6.43
C PHE A 35 -2.13 6.19 6.10
N ARG A 36 -2.74 6.87 5.11
CA ARG A 36 -4.11 6.59 4.64
C ARG A 36 -4.21 5.31 3.79
N ARG A 37 -3.65 4.21 4.30
CA ARG A 37 -3.87 2.85 3.78
C ARG A 37 -5.08 2.28 4.50
N ARG A 38 -6.13 1.99 3.76
CA ARG A 38 -7.37 1.44 4.32
C ARG A 38 -7.82 0.27 3.48
N VAL A 39 -8.12 -0.83 4.15
CA VAL A 39 -8.84 -1.96 3.58
C VAL A 39 -10.20 -1.94 4.25
N GLU A 40 -11.22 -1.54 3.50
CA GLU A 40 -12.58 -1.45 3.97
C GLU A 40 -13.41 -2.53 3.28
N LEU A 41 -14.27 -3.20 4.04
CA LEU A 41 -15.23 -4.17 3.52
C LEU A 41 -16.60 -3.51 3.63
N ALA A 42 -17.16 -3.11 2.49
CA ALA A 42 -18.44 -2.41 2.41
C ALA A 42 -19.30 -3.08 1.33
N ASP A 43 -20.57 -3.36 1.65
CA ASP A 43 -21.56 -3.86 0.67
C ASP A 43 -21.08 -5.08 -0.17
N ASN A 44 -20.44 -6.07 0.47
CA ASN A 44 -19.82 -7.22 -0.21
C ASN A 44 -18.71 -6.86 -1.22
N VAL A 45 -18.10 -5.69 -1.07
CA VAL A 45 -16.97 -5.22 -1.87
C VAL A 45 -15.78 -4.95 -0.96
N LEU A 46 -14.64 -5.54 -1.30
CA LEU A 46 -13.35 -5.24 -0.71
C LEU A 46 -12.76 -4.00 -1.39
N ASP A 47 -12.72 -2.88 -0.68
CA ASP A 47 -12.09 -1.63 -1.11
C ASP A 47 -10.68 -1.52 -0.53
N VAL A 48 -9.69 -1.74 -1.39
CA VAL A 48 -8.27 -1.63 -1.04
C VAL A 48 -7.76 -0.26 -1.48
N ARG A 49 -7.47 0.62 -0.52
CA ARG A 49 -6.78 1.89 -0.75
C ARG A 49 -5.31 1.79 -0.35
N SER A 50 -4.47 1.91 -1.37
CA SER A 50 -3.01 1.91 -1.30
C SER A 50 -2.48 3.29 -1.60
N THR A 51 -2.53 4.20 -0.62
CA THR A 51 -2.04 5.59 -0.70
C THR A 51 -2.55 6.38 -1.92
N LEU A 52 -1.92 6.20 -3.09
CA LEU A 52 -2.28 6.83 -4.37
C LEU A 52 -3.19 5.97 -5.27
N TYR A 53 -3.36 4.69 -4.96
CA TYR A 53 -4.11 3.74 -5.78
C TYR A 53 -5.30 3.18 -5.01
N ARG A 54 -6.38 2.89 -5.72
CA ARG A 54 -7.58 2.28 -5.16
C ARG A 54 -8.03 1.13 -6.04
N ARG A 55 -8.40 0.01 -5.41
CA ARG A 55 -9.00 -1.13 -6.08
C ARG A 55 -10.20 -1.62 -5.29
N ARG A 56 -11.38 -1.56 -5.91
CA ARG A 56 -12.61 -2.20 -5.42
C ARG A 56 -12.73 -3.57 -6.07
N THR A 57 -13.00 -4.60 -5.29
CA THR A 57 -13.17 -5.97 -5.80
C THR A 57 -14.32 -6.65 -5.07
N PRO A 58 -15.36 -7.12 -5.78
CA PRO A 58 -16.45 -7.87 -5.15
C PRO A 58 -15.92 -9.11 -4.42
N VAL A 59 -16.45 -9.38 -3.23
CA VAL A 59 -16.05 -10.56 -2.45
C VAL A 59 -16.37 -11.85 -3.20
N ALA A 60 -17.43 -11.86 -4.02
CA ALA A 60 -17.82 -13.00 -4.85
C ALA A 60 -16.77 -13.38 -5.92
N ASP A 61 -15.91 -12.43 -6.31
CA ASP A 61 -14.83 -12.66 -7.27
C ASP A 61 -13.50 -13.03 -6.59
N LEU A 62 -13.42 -12.90 -5.26
CA LEU A 62 -12.24 -13.30 -4.50
C LEU A 62 -12.24 -14.83 -4.36
N LEU A 63 -11.17 -15.47 -4.83
CA LEU A 63 -10.96 -16.91 -4.68
C LEU A 63 -10.37 -17.19 -3.29
N LEU A 64 -11.19 -17.06 -2.26
CA LEU A 64 -10.78 -17.16 -0.84
C LEU A 64 -10.26 -18.55 -0.43
N ASP A 65 -10.60 -19.58 -1.21
CA ASP A 65 -10.06 -20.94 -1.04
C ASP A 65 -8.60 -21.05 -1.48
N GLN A 66 -8.18 -20.18 -2.41
CA GLN A 66 -6.80 -20.07 -2.89
C GLN A 66 -6.03 -18.93 -2.23
N ALA A 67 -6.64 -18.28 -1.21
CA ALA A 67 -6.00 -17.20 -0.50
C ALA A 67 -5.02 -17.74 0.55
N GLU A 68 -3.78 -17.26 0.49
CA GLU A 68 -2.71 -17.71 1.37
C GLU A 68 -1.83 -16.54 1.84
N VAL A 69 -1.20 -16.71 3.00
CA VAL A 69 -0.22 -15.75 3.52
C VAL A 69 1.17 -16.28 3.15
N VAL A 70 1.89 -15.51 2.35
CA VAL A 70 3.20 -15.91 1.82
C VAL A 70 4.25 -14.83 2.06
N ASP A 71 5.50 -15.26 2.02
CA ASP A 71 6.66 -14.38 1.93
C ASP A 71 6.98 -14.12 0.44
N LEU A 72 6.78 -12.89 -0.04
CA LEU A 72 7.06 -12.48 -1.42
C LEU A 72 8.56 -12.47 -1.78
N GLY A 73 9.44 -12.58 -0.79
CA GLY A 73 10.87 -12.78 -0.99
C GLY A 73 11.22 -14.25 -1.27
N ARG A 74 10.46 -15.19 -0.69
CA ARG A 74 10.69 -16.64 -0.84
C ARG A 74 9.83 -17.26 -1.94
N ASP A 75 8.55 -16.91 -2.01
CA ASP A 75 7.64 -17.44 -3.01
C ASP A 75 7.74 -16.66 -4.34
N ARG A 76 8.43 -17.27 -5.30
CA ARG A 76 8.60 -16.71 -6.65
C ARG A 76 7.31 -16.62 -7.43
N ARG A 77 6.25 -17.37 -7.11
CA ARG A 77 4.98 -17.32 -7.86
C ARG A 77 4.34 -15.94 -7.77
N TYR A 78 4.41 -15.34 -6.58
CA TYR A 78 3.82 -14.02 -6.27
C TYR A 78 4.84 -12.88 -6.23
N GLY A 79 6.12 -13.18 -6.42
CA GLY A 79 7.17 -12.18 -6.50
C GLY A 79 6.84 -11.09 -7.52
N ILE A 80 7.05 -9.83 -7.16
CA ILE A 80 6.86 -8.70 -8.07
C ILE A 80 7.98 -8.71 -9.12
N ARG A 81 7.63 -8.76 -10.41
CA ARG A 81 8.58 -8.79 -11.53
C ARG A 81 8.90 -7.39 -12.03
N PHE A 82 7.88 -6.62 -12.42
CA PHE A 82 8.06 -5.23 -12.85
C PHE A 82 6.81 -4.39 -12.57
N LYS A 83 7.01 -3.07 -12.44
CA LYS A 83 5.96 -2.09 -12.23
C LYS A 83 5.22 -1.82 -13.54
N THR A 84 3.90 -1.92 -13.52
CA THR A 84 3.05 -1.57 -14.68
C THR A 84 2.44 -0.18 -14.48
N ASN A 85 1.84 0.07 -13.32
CA ASN A 85 1.37 1.37 -12.89
C ASN A 85 1.25 1.39 -11.36
N GLY A 86 2.35 1.71 -10.68
CA GLY A 86 2.43 1.67 -9.23
C GLY A 86 3.45 2.65 -8.67
N TYR A 87 3.65 2.64 -7.36
CA TYR A 87 4.72 3.28 -6.64
C TYR A 87 5.47 2.21 -5.85
N SER A 88 6.80 2.25 -5.89
CA SER A 88 7.64 1.25 -5.23
C SER A 88 8.86 1.90 -4.61
N MET A 89 9.13 1.57 -3.35
CA MET A 89 10.33 1.89 -2.59
C MET A 89 10.84 0.60 -1.94
N PRO A 90 12.11 0.52 -1.50
CA PRO A 90 12.57 -0.62 -0.71
C PRO A 90 11.62 -0.88 0.47
N GLY A 91 10.99 -2.05 0.51
CA GLY A 91 10.01 -2.42 1.53
C GLY A 91 8.57 -1.93 1.31
N PHE A 92 8.29 -1.12 0.29
CA PHE A 92 6.92 -0.63 0.02
C PHE A 92 6.53 -0.74 -1.46
N TYR A 93 5.36 -1.34 -1.73
CA TYR A 93 4.81 -1.49 -3.08
C TYR A 93 3.32 -1.16 -3.07
N SER A 94 2.92 -0.28 -3.98
CA SER A 94 1.57 0.27 -4.04
C SER A 94 1.10 0.38 -5.50
N GLY A 95 -0.03 -0.22 -5.87
CA GLY A 95 -0.60 -0.12 -7.22
C GLY A 95 -0.40 -1.37 -8.07
N HIS A 96 -0.32 -1.23 -9.39
CA HIS A 96 -0.35 -2.33 -10.35
C HIS A 96 1.03 -2.80 -10.78
N PHE A 97 1.24 -4.10 -10.69
CA PHE A 97 2.50 -4.78 -11.01
C PHE A 97 2.26 -6.03 -11.85
N ARG A 98 3.30 -6.49 -12.54
CA ARG A 98 3.36 -7.82 -13.12
C ARG A 98 4.02 -8.77 -12.14
N LEU A 99 3.42 -9.93 -11.91
CA LEU A 99 3.97 -10.96 -11.04
C LEU A 99 4.93 -11.87 -11.82
N GLN A 100 5.86 -12.49 -11.12
CA GLN A 100 6.82 -13.44 -11.67
C GLN A 100 6.12 -14.68 -12.23
N GLY A 101 5.04 -15.16 -11.59
CA GLY A 101 4.17 -16.21 -12.13
C GLY A 101 3.35 -15.83 -13.38
N GLY A 102 3.55 -14.64 -13.97
CA GLY A 102 2.91 -14.24 -15.23
C GLY A 102 1.52 -13.60 -15.10
N GLY A 103 1.02 -13.40 -13.87
CA GLY A 103 -0.26 -12.74 -13.56
C GLY A 103 -0.17 -11.21 -13.35
N LYS A 104 -1.32 -10.52 -13.32
CA LYS A 104 -1.40 -9.11 -12.92
C LYS A 104 -1.57 -9.04 -11.41
N GLY A 105 -0.87 -8.13 -10.74
CA GLY A 105 -0.92 -7.93 -9.30
C GLY A 105 -1.38 -6.53 -8.95
N PHE A 106 -2.28 -6.39 -7.98
CA PHE A 106 -2.47 -5.13 -7.26
C PHE A 106 -1.82 -5.26 -5.89
N ALA A 107 -0.74 -4.51 -5.68
CA ALA A 107 0.04 -4.56 -4.46
C ALA A 107 -0.33 -3.41 -3.52
N LEU A 108 -0.56 -3.75 -2.26
CA LEU A 108 -0.48 -2.91 -1.08
C LEU A 108 0.43 -3.66 -0.11
N VAL A 109 1.74 -3.58 -0.34
CA VAL A 109 2.75 -4.35 0.39
C VAL A 109 3.65 -3.40 1.17
N THR A 110 3.75 -3.58 2.47
CA THR A 110 4.59 -2.80 3.40
C THR A 110 5.61 -3.68 4.11
N ASP A 111 5.34 -4.98 4.17
CA ASP A 111 6.21 -6.04 4.67
C ASP A 111 6.10 -7.22 3.69
N ARG A 112 7.24 -7.61 3.09
CA ARG A 112 7.28 -8.69 2.10
C ARG A 112 7.15 -10.06 2.73
N ALA A 113 7.51 -10.20 4.02
CA ALA A 113 7.53 -11.50 4.70
C ALA A 113 6.12 -12.01 5.03
N ARG A 114 5.14 -11.10 5.16
CA ARG A 114 3.76 -11.43 5.54
C ARG A 114 2.77 -10.73 4.63
N THR A 115 2.63 -11.26 3.42
CA THR A 115 1.67 -10.77 2.44
C THR A 115 0.54 -11.75 2.27
N LEU A 116 -0.69 -11.31 2.50
CA LEU A 116 -1.90 -12.01 2.11
C LEU A 116 -2.10 -11.89 0.60
N VAL A 117 -2.11 -13.03 -0.07
CA VAL A 117 -2.33 -13.15 -1.50
C VAL A 117 -3.74 -13.64 -1.73
N ILE A 118 -4.52 -12.90 -2.52
CA ILE A 118 -5.89 -13.26 -2.86
C ILE A 118 -6.04 -13.24 -4.38
N PRO A 119 -6.11 -14.40 -5.05
CA PRO A 119 -6.45 -14.46 -6.45
C PRO A 119 -7.88 -13.95 -6.68
N VAL A 120 -8.09 -13.23 -7.77
CA VAL A 120 -9.39 -12.68 -8.18
C VAL A 120 -9.79 -13.33 -9.49
N ARG A 121 -11.07 -13.70 -9.60
CA ARG A 121 -11.68 -14.15 -10.85
C ARG A 121 -11.45 -13.08 -11.93
N GLY A 122 -10.90 -13.46 -13.08
CA GLY A 122 -10.42 -12.53 -14.11
C GLY A 122 -8.90 -12.30 -14.14
N GLY A 123 -8.12 -13.04 -13.35
CA GLY A 123 -6.67 -13.19 -13.53
C GLY A 123 -5.80 -12.10 -12.89
N SER A 124 -6.39 -11.25 -12.05
CA SER A 124 -5.65 -10.34 -11.17
C SER A 124 -5.45 -10.98 -9.81
N THR A 125 -4.39 -10.62 -9.11
CA THR A 125 -4.09 -11.08 -7.75
C THR A 125 -3.89 -9.88 -6.84
N LEU A 126 -4.55 -9.87 -5.69
CA LEU A 126 -4.34 -8.86 -4.65
C LEU A 126 -3.19 -9.31 -3.76
N LEU A 127 -2.22 -8.43 -3.51
CA LEU A 127 -1.13 -8.64 -2.57
C LEU A 127 -1.28 -7.62 -1.44
N LEU A 128 -1.67 -8.07 -0.25
CA LEU A 128 -2.02 -7.21 0.88
C LEU A 128 -1.13 -7.54 2.08
N SER A 129 -0.24 -6.61 2.43
CA SER A 129 0.52 -6.65 3.68
C SER A 129 -0.26 -5.91 4.75
N LEU A 130 -0.68 -6.63 5.77
CA LEU A 130 -1.47 -6.13 6.89
C LEU A 130 -0.84 -6.61 8.19
N GLU A 131 -1.14 -5.93 9.29
CA GLU A 131 -0.62 -6.33 10.60
C GLU A 131 -1.19 -7.69 11.05
N ARG A 132 -2.45 -7.98 10.68
CA ARG A 132 -3.13 -9.26 10.94
C ARG A 132 -3.78 -9.81 9.67
N PRO A 133 -3.02 -10.42 8.75
CA PRO A 133 -3.56 -10.88 7.47
C PRO A 133 -4.59 -12.00 7.64
N GLN A 134 -4.43 -12.87 8.63
CA GLN A 134 -5.37 -13.97 8.92
C GLN A 134 -6.74 -13.43 9.35
N ALA A 135 -6.78 -12.39 10.19
CA ALA A 135 -8.04 -11.80 10.65
C ALA A 135 -8.88 -11.22 9.50
N LEU A 136 -8.22 -10.60 8.50
CA LEU A 136 -8.92 -10.14 7.30
C LEU A 136 -9.45 -11.32 6.48
N LEU A 137 -8.66 -12.36 6.28
CA LEU A 137 -9.08 -13.53 5.52
C LEU A 137 -10.30 -14.22 6.16
N GLU A 138 -10.32 -14.35 7.49
CA GLU A 138 -11.47 -14.87 8.22
C GLU A 138 -12.71 -13.97 8.07
N ALA A 139 -12.55 -12.65 8.16
CA ALA A 139 -13.64 -11.71 7.96
C ALA A 139 -14.23 -11.81 6.54
N LEU A 140 -13.37 -11.93 5.52
CA LEU A 140 -13.78 -12.13 4.14
C LEU A 140 -14.55 -13.44 3.96
N ARG A 141 -14.08 -14.54 4.58
CA ARG A 141 -14.76 -15.83 4.54
C ARG A 141 -16.14 -15.77 5.20
N LYS A 142 -16.26 -15.09 6.34
CA LYS A 142 -17.56 -14.87 7.01
C LYS A 142 -18.53 -14.11 6.12
N VAL A 143 -18.07 -13.04 5.46
CA VAL A 143 -18.92 -12.27 4.54
C VAL A 143 -19.29 -13.08 3.29
N ALA A 144 -18.36 -13.85 2.73
CA ALA A 144 -18.62 -14.73 1.60
C ALA A 144 -19.61 -15.87 1.94
N ALA A 145 -19.61 -16.35 3.19
CA ALA A 145 -20.56 -17.36 3.67
C ALA A 145 -21.98 -16.81 3.86
N THR A 146 -22.10 -15.53 4.24
CA THR A 146 -23.39 -14.84 4.43
C THR A 146 -23.95 -14.27 3.13
N ALA A 147 -23.10 -13.97 2.14
CA ALA A 147 -23.53 -13.54 0.82
C ALA A 147 -24.22 -14.70 0.08
N PRO A 148 -25.47 -14.54 -0.41
CA PRO A 148 -26.11 -15.59 -1.17
C PRO A 148 -25.28 -15.89 -2.42
N ARG A 149 -24.92 -17.17 -2.63
CA ARG A 149 -24.40 -17.64 -3.92
C ARG A 149 -25.53 -17.47 -4.93
N GLN A 150 -25.49 -16.39 -5.69
CA GLN A 150 -26.30 -16.25 -6.91
C GLN A 150 -25.62 -16.99 -8.05
#